data_AF-A0A7R8CUG0-F1
#
_entry.id   AF-A0A7R8CUG0-F1
#
_cell.length_a   1.000
_cell.length_b   1.000
_cell.length_c   1.000
_cell.angle_alpha   90.00
_cell.angle_beta   90.00
_cell.angle_gamma   90.00
#
_symmetry.space_group_name_H-M   'P 1'
#
loop_
_entity.id
_entity.type
_entity.pdbx_description
1 polymer ?
#
loop_
_entity_poly.entity_id
_entity_poly.type
_entity_poly.pdbx_seq_one_letter_code
_entity_poly.pdbx_strand_id
1 'polypeptide(L)'
;MTINGDQLLLDLCKANNGEVWKSVDLSGSLSREDKIDLRLKSQEWISEYSKNLCTRKINEVKCHDTSLLVKLAMEKDRILPVVRSPGCIMVTFTPRSAPTPLRENKKENEGEWLRKKWEAFSRAEGIQVSEINEDLDPTQILGKGNYLMSTEDILSAVSIYTHGIKLFPKMAAMYNNRSVAYIKIKNYEEALHDIHMALKFLLPPVNDNLNQRTKSTMRKSYILFKLDRIKDAINELDVASKLMPDNVEIASYLESLKELSDEDESLDESD
;
A
#
# COMPACT_ATOMS: atom_id res chain seq x y z
N MET A 1 -17.08 -12.60 9.71
CA MET A 1 -17.70 -11.54 8.88
C MET A 1 -18.06 -12.16 7.54
N THR A 2 -19.29 -12.61 7.39
CA THR A 2 -19.85 -13.07 6.11
C THR A 2 -20.13 -11.83 5.27
N ILE A 3 -19.34 -11.65 4.22
CA ILE A 3 -19.62 -10.62 3.22
C ILE A 3 -20.85 -11.12 2.45
N ASN A 4 -22.01 -10.55 2.75
CA ASN A 4 -23.24 -10.83 2.01
C ASN A 4 -23.01 -10.46 0.54
N GLY A 5 -23.32 -11.39 -0.37
CA GLY A 5 -23.15 -11.17 -1.82
C GLY A 5 -23.87 -9.94 -2.35
N ASP A 6 -24.89 -9.45 -1.62
CA ASP A 6 -25.64 -8.24 -1.92
C ASP A 6 -24.80 -6.96 -1.76
N GLN A 7 -23.81 -6.95 -0.87
CA GLN A 7 -22.91 -5.80 -0.67
C GLN A 7 -21.89 -5.67 -1.81
N LEU A 8 -21.42 -6.80 -2.33
CA LEU A 8 -20.50 -6.85 -3.49
C LEU A 8 -21.15 -6.31 -4.77
N LEU A 9 -22.45 -6.54 -4.95
CA LEU A 9 -23.24 -6.02 -6.06
C LEU A 9 -23.41 -4.49 -5.96
N LEU A 10 -23.61 -3.96 -4.76
CA LEU A 10 -23.76 -2.53 -4.51
C LEU A 10 -22.47 -1.73 -4.76
N ASP A 11 -21.32 -2.31 -4.39
CA ASP A 11 -20.02 -1.67 -4.55
C ASP A 11 -19.55 -1.66 -6.02
N LEU A 12 -19.95 -2.66 -6.81
CA LEU A 12 -19.72 -2.68 -8.27
C LEU A 12 -20.53 -1.60 -9.02
N CYS A 13 -21.72 -1.23 -8.54
CA CYS A 13 -22.54 -0.17 -9.14
C CYS A 13 -21.98 1.24 -8.93
N LYS A 14 -21.22 1.49 -7.86
CA LYS A 14 -20.65 2.82 -7.57
C LYS A 14 -19.42 3.17 -8.41
N ALA A 15 -18.78 2.16 -9.01
CA ALA A 15 -17.47 2.32 -9.67
C ALA A 15 -17.54 2.80 -11.13
N ASN A 16 -18.72 2.86 -11.78
CA ASN A 16 -18.85 3.23 -13.19
C ASN A 16 -19.86 4.36 -13.42
N ASN A 17 -19.37 5.60 -13.34
CA ASN A 17 -19.83 6.80 -14.05
C ASN A 17 -21.35 6.98 -14.29
N GLY A 18 -22.09 7.33 -13.23
CA GLY A 18 -23.01 8.47 -13.33
C GLY A 18 -24.41 8.27 -13.91
N GLU A 19 -24.88 7.06 -14.21
CA GLU A 19 -26.31 6.85 -14.51
C GLU A 19 -27.08 6.41 -13.26
N VAL A 20 -27.76 7.37 -12.65
CA VAL A 20 -28.66 7.18 -11.51
C VAL A 20 -29.88 6.38 -11.96
N TRP A 21 -29.86 5.06 -11.77
CA TRP A 21 -31.09 4.28 -11.70
C TRP A 21 -31.67 4.49 -10.31
N LYS A 22 -32.91 5.01 -10.24
CA LYS A 22 -33.61 5.33 -8.99
C LYS A 22 -33.35 4.25 -7.94
N SER A 23 -32.80 4.65 -6.81
CA SER A 23 -32.64 3.80 -5.63
C SER A 23 -34.00 3.21 -5.28
N VAL A 24 -34.17 1.92 -5.51
CA VAL A 24 -35.33 1.20 -4.97
C VAL A 24 -35.02 0.98 -3.50
N ASP A 25 -35.74 1.67 -2.63
CA ASP A 25 -35.66 1.46 -1.19
C ASP A 25 -36.12 0.03 -0.86
N LEU A 26 -35.18 -0.83 -0.49
CA LEU A 26 -35.41 -2.22 -0.09
C LEU A 26 -35.63 -2.36 1.43
N SER A 27 -36.30 -1.39 2.07
CA SER A 27 -36.68 -1.46 3.48
C SER A 27 -37.89 -2.38 3.72
N GLY A 28 -38.55 -2.87 2.67
CA GLY A 28 -39.61 -3.88 2.71
C GLY A 28 -39.11 -5.27 2.30
N SER A 29 -39.60 -6.32 2.97
CA SER A 29 -39.31 -7.71 2.59
C SER A 29 -39.88 -8.02 1.20
N LEU A 30 -39.00 -8.08 0.19
CA LEU A 30 -39.39 -8.38 -1.18
C LEU A 30 -40.06 -9.77 -1.31
N SER A 31 -41.14 -9.86 -2.08
CA SER A 31 -41.83 -11.13 -2.36
C SER A 31 -40.89 -12.11 -3.07
N ARG A 32 -41.23 -13.40 -3.01
CA ARG A 32 -40.43 -14.46 -3.66
C ARG A 32 -40.40 -14.29 -5.17
N GLU A 33 -41.50 -13.85 -5.78
CA GLU A 33 -41.58 -13.56 -7.22
C GLU A 33 -40.66 -12.39 -7.61
N ASP A 34 -40.66 -11.29 -6.84
CA ASP A 34 -39.83 -10.11 -7.13
C ASP A 34 -38.33 -10.41 -7.05
N LYS A 35 -37.94 -11.30 -6.12
CA LYS A 35 -36.55 -11.78 -6.00
C LYS A 35 -36.14 -12.63 -7.20
N ILE A 36 -37.06 -13.40 -7.77
CA ILE A 36 -36.82 -14.22 -8.96
C ILE A 36 -36.70 -13.30 -10.18
N ASP A 37 -37.55 -12.28 -10.30
CA ASP A 37 -37.52 -11.31 -11.40
C ASP A 37 -36.23 -10.49 -11.42
N LEU A 38 -35.78 -9.99 -10.26
CA LEU A 38 -34.48 -9.32 -10.12
C LEU A 38 -33.30 -10.25 -10.43
N ARG A 39 -33.42 -11.54 -10.11
CA ARG A 39 -32.38 -12.53 -10.42
C ARG A 39 -32.34 -12.84 -11.92
N LEU A 40 -33.49 -12.89 -12.59
CA LEU A 40 -33.56 -13.07 -14.04
C LEU A 40 -32.99 -11.85 -14.76
N LYS A 41 -33.38 -10.63 -14.36
CA LYS A 41 -32.85 -9.37 -14.91
C LYS A 41 -31.34 -9.24 -14.72
N SER A 42 -30.80 -9.65 -13.56
CA SER A 42 -29.34 -9.64 -13.35
C SER A 42 -28.63 -10.71 -14.19
N GLN A 43 -29.24 -11.88 -14.43
CA GLN A 43 -28.69 -12.89 -15.33
C GLN A 43 -28.71 -12.45 -16.80
N GLU A 44 -29.79 -11.82 -17.26
CA GLU A 44 -29.88 -11.22 -18.59
C GLU A 44 -28.82 -10.13 -18.77
N TRP A 45 -28.66 -9.25 -17.78
CA TRP A 45 -27.63 -8.22 -17.80
C TRP A 45 -26.21 -8.80 -17.81
N ILE A 46 -25.91 -9.83 -17.00
CA ILE A 46 -24.61 -10.52 -17.04
C ILE A 46 -24.40 -11.18 -18.41
N SER A 47 -25.45 -11.74 -19.03
CA SER A 47 -25.36 -12.32 -20.38
C SER A 47 -25.10 -11.25 -21.44
N GLU A 48 -25.70 -10.08 -21.32
CA GLU A 48 -25.54 -8.97 -22.27
C GLU A 48 -24.18 -8.28 -22.08
N TYR A 49 -23.78 -8.05 -20.83
CA TYR A 49 -22.47 -7.52 -20.47
C TYR A 49 -21.34 -8.47 -20.89
N SER A 50 -21.48 -9.79 -20.71
CA SER A 50 -20.46 -10.76 -21.17
C SER A 50 -20.36 -10.85 -22.70
N LYS A 51 -21.48 -10.72 -23.42
CA LYS A 51 -21.47 -10.56 -24.89
C LYS A 51 -20.74 -9.28 -25.31
N ASN A 52 -21.01 -8.16 -24.62
CA ASN A 52 -20.40 -6.86 -24.90
C ASN A 52 -18.93 -6.75 -24.44
N LEU A 53 -18.53 -7.51 -23.41
CA LEU A 53 -17.14 -7.59 -22.95
C LEU A 53 -16.30 -8.46 -23.90
N CYS A 54 -16.87 -9.55 -24.43
CA CYS A 54 -16.25 -10.33 -25.50
C CYS A 54 -16.02 -9.45 -26.73
N THR A 55 -17.00 -8.68 -27.19
CA THR A 55 -16.82 -7.82 -28.38
C THR A 55 -15.85 -6.65 -28.14
N ARG A 56 -15.84 -6.04 -26.95
CA ARG A 56 -14.89 -4.96 -26.61
C ARG A 56 -13.44 -5.44 -26.51
N LYS A 57 -13.16 -6.61 -25.93
CA LYS A 57 -11.78 -7.15 -25.84
C LYS A 57 -11.27 -7.79 -27.13
N ILE A 58 -12.17 -8.27 -28.02
CA ILE A 58 -11.76 -8.84 -29.31
C ILE A 58 -11.13 -7.77 -30.23
N ASN A 59 -11.50 -6.49 -30.08
CA ASN A 59 -10.93 -5.41 -30.89
C ASN A 59 -9.55 -4.91 -30.41
N GLU A 60 -9.15 -5.22 -29.17
CA GLU A 60 -7.87 -4.75 -28.59
C GLU A 60 -6.80 -5.84 -28.46
N VAL A 61 -7.16 -7.13 -28.59
CA VAL A 61 -6.19 -8.23 -28.52
C VAL A 61 -5.92 -8.75 -29.93
N LYS A 62 -4.73 -8.45 -30.48
CA LYS A 62 -4.13 -9.24 -31.57
C LYS A 62 -3.83 -10.64 -31.05
N CYS A 63 -4.84 -11.48 -30.93
CA CYS A 63 -4.70 -12.89 -30.62
C CYS A 63 -4.80 -13.68 -31.92
N HIS A 64 -3.67 -14.26 -32.33
CA HIS A 64 -3.68 -15.33 -33.31
C HIS A 64 -4.51 -16.48 -32.73
N ASP A 65 -5.51 -16.92 -33.48
CA ASP A 65 -6.41 -18.04 -33.22
C ASP A 65 -7.67 -17.80 -32.35
N THR A 66 -8.46 -16.79 -32.75
CA THR A 66 -9.90 -16.69 -32.39
C THR A 66 -10.77 -17.81 -33.00
N SER A 67 -10.21 -18.66 -33.86
CA SER A 67 -10.94 -19.71 -34.58
C SER A 67 -11.42 -20.86 -33.67
N LEU A 68 -10.67 -21.17 -32.62
CA LEU A 68 -10.91 -22.30 -31.73
C LEU A 68 -12.02 -22.01 -30.70
N LEU A 69 -12.04 -20.78 -30.18
CA LEU A 69 -13.09 -20.31 -29.26
C LEU A 69 -14.44 -20.17 -29.95
N VAL A 70 -14.47 -19.72 -31.20
CA VAL A 70 -15.70 -19.67 -32.01
C VAL A 70 -16.20 -21.09 -32.34
N LYS A 71 -15.31 -22.03 -32.67
CA LYS A 71 -15.69 -23.45 -32.88
C LYS A 71 -16.28 -24.09 -31.63
N LEU A 72 -15.70 -23.86 -30.46
CA LEU A 72 -16.21 -24.36 -29.17
C LEU A 72 -17.57 -23.74 -28.79
N ALA A 73 -17.80 -22.48 -29.16
CA ALA A 73 -19.07 -21.79 -28.89
C ALA A 73 -20.19 -22.15 -29.88
N MET A 74 -19.85 -22.67 -31.08
CA MET A 74 -20.81 -23.02 -32.14
C MET A 74 -21.30 -24.48 -32.10
N GLU A 75 -20.71 -25.35 -31.30
CA GLU A 75 -21.21 -26.71 -31.08
C GLU A 75 -22.47 -26.70 -30.18
N LYS A 76 -23.62 -26.44 -30.81
CA LYS A 76 -24.93 -26.37 -30.14
C LYS A 76 -25.47 -27.72 -29.64
N ASP A 77 -24.83 -28.84 -29.98
CA ASP A 77 -25.34 -30.20 -29.74
C ASP A 77 -24.43 -31.05 -28.83
N ARG A 78 -23.88 -30.47 -27.75
CA ARG A 78 -23.23 -31.29 -26.71
C ARG A 78 -24.30 -31.83 -25.75
N ILE A 79 -24.70 -33.07 -25.95
CA ILE A 79 -25.52 -33.81 -24.98
C ILE A 79 -24.66 -34.06 -23.74
N LEU A 80 -24.86 -33.26 -22.69
CA LEU A 80 -24.20 -33.46 -21.42
C LEU A 80 -24.81 -34.69 -20.73
N PRO A 81 -24.00 -35.61 -20.19
CA PRO A 81 -24.53 -36.77 -19.46
C PRO A 81 -25.34 -36.29 -18.25
N VAL A 82 -26.46 -36.97 -17.99
CA VAL A 82 -27.35 -36.64 -16.88
C VAL A 82 -26.58 -36.67 -15.55
N VAL A 83 -26.67 -35.57 -14.79
CA VAL A 83 -26.07 -35.47 -13.45
C VAL A 83 -26.73 -36.51 -12.54
N ARG A 84 -25.93 -37.33 -11.85
CA ARG A 84 -26.46 -38.36 -10.94
C ARG A 84 -27.24 -37.72 -9.78
N SER A 85 -28.27 -38.40 -9.30
CA SER A 85 -29.05 -37.98 -8.13
C SER A 85 -28.15 -37.90 -6.88
N PRO A 86 -28.29 -36.86 -6.04
CA PRO A 86 -27.51 -36.75 -4.81
C PRO A 86 -27.89 -37.88 -3.84
N GLY A 87 -26.92 -38.71 -3.47
CA GLY A 87 -27.06 -39.71 -2.42
C GLY A 87 -26.36 -39.25 -1.13
N CYS A 88 -26.98 -39.48 0.02
CA CYS A 88 -26.34 -39.25 1.32
C CYS A 88 -25.64 -40.54 1.76
N ILE A 89 -24.31 -40.56 1.74
CA ILE A 89 -23.55 -41.66 2.32
C ILE A 89 -23.45 -41.36 3.81
N MET A 90 -24.08 -42.20 4.63
CA MET A 90 -23.97 -42.10 6.08
C MET A 90 -22.60 -42.64 6.52
N VAL A 91 -21.64 -41.74 6.70
CA VAL A 91 -20.31 -42.07 7.20
C VAL A 91 -20.35 -42.03 8.73
N THR A 92 -20.29 -43.20 9.36
CA THR A 92 -20.09 -43.29 10.81
C THR A 92 -18.58 -43.38 11.09
N PHE A 93 -18.01 -42.32 11.65
CA PHE A 93 -16.61 -42.32 12.07
C PHE A 93 -16.44 -43.15 13.35
N THR A 94 -15.51 -44.10 13.34
CA THR A 94 -15.01 -44.73 14.56
C THR A 94 -14.37 -43.67 15.46
N PRO A 95 -14.74 -43.60 16.76
CA PRO A 95 -14.14 -42.62 17.66
C PRO A 95 -12.64 -42.89 17.77
N ARG A 96 -11.82 -41.84 17.54
CA ARG A 96 -10.37 -41.93 17.57
C ARG A 96 -9.91 -42.28 18.98
N SER A 97 -9.18 -43.38 19.14
CA SER A 97 -8.62 -43.84 20.42
C SER A 97 -7.34 -43.09 20.84
N ALA A 98 -6.84 -42.18 20.01
CA ALA A 98 -5.74 -41.28 20.35
C ALA A 98 -6.11 -39.83 19.98
N PRO A 99 -5.83 -38.84 20.85
CA PRO A 99 -5.96 -37.44 20.45
C PRO A 99 -5.04 -37.20 19.25
N THR A 100 -5.52 -36.44 18.27
CA THR A 100 -4.68 -35.98 17.15
C THR A 100 -3.38 -35.43 17.76
N PRO A 101 -2.18 -35.86 17.33
CA PRO A 101 -0.96 -35.24 17.80
C PRO A 101 -1.15 -33.75 17.55
N LEU A 102 -1.09 -32.92 18.59
CA LEU A 102 -0.95 -31.49 18.39
C LEU A 102 0.33 -31.37 17.57
N ARG A 103 0.18 -31.21 16.26
CA ARG A 103 1.26 -30.92 15.33
C ARG A 103 2.02 -29.79 15.99
N GLU A 104 3.19 -30.12 16.53
CA GLU A 104 3.96 -29.24 17.42
C GLU A 104 3.92 -27.84 16.85
N ASN A 105 3.36 -26.89 17.60
CA ASN A 105 3.22 -25.53 17.14
C ASN A 105 4.63 -24.90 17.12
N LYS A 106 5.38 -25.15 16.04
CA LYS A 106 6.74 -24.64 15.83
C LYS A 106 6.80 -23.12 15.69
N LYS A 107 5.66 -22.42 15.74
CA LYS A 107 5.62 -20.95 15.62
C LYS A 107 6.47 -20.25 16.68
N GLU A 108 6.49 -20.79 17.90
CA GLU A 108 7.29 -20.23 18.99
C GLU A 108 8.79 -20.49 18.74
N ASN A 109 9.16 -21.73 18.42
CA ASN A 109 10.53 -22.11 18.04
C ASN A 109 11.05 -21.35 16.79
N GLU A 110 10.17 -21.10 15.82
CA GLU A 110 10.46 -20.33 14.62
C GLU A 110 10.64 -18.85 14.95
N GLY A 111 9.81 -18.29 15.84
CA GLY A 111 9.99 -16.95 16.39
C GLY A 111 11.32 -16.79 17.12
N GLU A 112 11.71 -17.76 17.94
CA GLU A 112 13.00 -17.76 18.62
C GLU A 112 14.17 -17.89 17.65
N TRP A 113 14.04 -18.72 16.61
CA TRP A 113 15.05 -18.87 15.58
C TRP A 113 15.24 -17.58 14.77
N LEU A 114 14.14 -16.92 14.38
CA LEU A 114 14.18 -15.62 13.71
C LEU A 114 14.80 -14.53 14.61
N ARG A 115 14.46 -14.52 15.90
CA ARG A 115 15.05 -13.61 16.90
C ARG A 115 16.56 -13.82 17.01
N LYS A 116 17.02 -15.07 17.18
CA LYS A 116 18.45 -15.43 17.24
C LYS A 116 19.21 -15.08 15.97
N LYS A 117 18.59 -15.30 14.80
CA LYS A 117 19.17 -14.93 13.50
C LYS A 117 19.31 -13.42 13.36
N TRP A 118 18.30 -12.67 13.79
CA TRP A 118 18.34 -11.20 13.81
C TRP A 118 19.38 -10.68 14.81
N GLU A 119 19.46 -11.23 16.02
CA GLU A 119 20.50 -10.89 17.00
C GLU A 119 21.92 -11.19 16.49
N ALA A 120 22.11 -12.29 15.77
CA ALA A 120 23.39 -12.65 15.18
C ALA A 120 23.76 -11.73 14.01
N PHE A 121 22.79 -11.39 13.16
CA PHE A 121 22.95 -10.39 12.10
C PHE A 121 23.29 -9.02 12.69
N SER A 122 22.56 -8.60 13.72
CA SER A 122 22.81 -7.36 14.45
C SER A 122 24.19 -7.35 15.10
N ARG A 123 24.62 -8.44 15.75
CA ARG A 123 25.99 -8.56 16.27
C ARG A 123 27.07 -8.48 15.19
N ALA A 124 26.83 -9.11 14.02
CA ALA A 124 27.79 -9.13 12.92
C ALA A 124 27.94 -7.75 12.24
N GLU A 125 26.87 -6.97 12.17
CA GLU A 125 26.90 -5.59 11.65
C GLU A 125 27.22 -4.52 12.71
N GLY A 126 27.58 -4.91 13.95
CA GLY A 126 27.86 -3.97 15.04
C GLY A 126 26.62 -3.28 15.64
N ILE A 127 25.42 -3.71 15.27
CA ILE A 127 24.13 -3.24 15.82
C ILE A 127 23.95 -3.84 17.23
N GLN A 128 24.31 -3.10 18.28
CA GLN A 128 23.98 -3.48 19.66
C GLN A 128 22.50 -3.20 19.97
N VAL A 129 21.65 -4.20 19.73
CA VAL A 129 20.23 -4.18 20.15
C VAL A 129 20.10 -4.33 21.67
N SER A 130 21.07 -4.95 22.33
CA SER A 130 21.03 -5.35 23.75
C SER A 130 20.93 -4.21 24.77
N GLU A 131 21.05 -2.96 24.36
CA GLU A 131 20.96 -1.78 25.24
C GLU A 131 19.64 -1.00 25.11
N ILE A 132 18.70 -1.48 24.31
CA ILE A 132 17.40 -0.81 24.19
C ILE A 132 16.51 -1.31 25.33
N ASN A 133 16.63 -0.68 26.50
CA ASN A 133 15.73 -0.94 27.62
C ASN A 133 14.30 -0.53 27.22
N GLU A 134 13.29 -1.32 27.62
CA GLU A 134 11.88 -1.09 27.28
C GLU A 134 11.32 0.23 27.87
N ASP A 135 12.02 0.83 28.84
CA ASP A 135 11.65 2.08 29.52
C ASP A 135 12.33 3.35 28.95
N LEU A 136 12.86 3.30 27.72
CA LEU A 136 13.55 4.46 27.14
C LEU A 136 12.60 5.61 26.78
N ASP A 137 12.89 6.81 27.27
CA ASP A 137 12.18 8.05 26.89
C ASP A 137 12.35 8.35 25.38
N PRO A 138 11.34 8.88 24.67
CA PRO A 138 11.42 9.14 23.23
C PRO A 138 12.61 10.04 22.84
N THR A 139 13.00 10.98 23.71
CA THR A 139 14.13 11.87 23.44
C THR A 139 15.46 11.13 23.47
N GLN A 140 15.60 10.14 24.36
CA GLN A 140 16.82 9.32 24.47
C GLN A 140 16.98 8.40 23.26
N ILE A 141 15.90 7.78 22.79
CA ILE A 141 15.93 6.96 21.56
C ILE A 141 16.35 7.82 20.36
N LEU A 142 15.80 9.04 20.27
CA LEU A 142 16.14 9.98 19.21
C LEU A 142 17.61 10.42 19.31
N GLY A 143 18.09 10.70 20.53
CA GLY A 143 19.49 11.02 20.80
C GLY A 143 20.44 9.90 20.40
N LYS A 144 20.11 8.64 20.75
CA LYS A 144 20.91 7.45 20.37
C LYS A 144 20.94 7.25 18.85
N GLY A 145 19.80 7.40 18.18
CA GLY A 145 19.74 7.34 16.72
C GLY A 145 20.57 8.44 16.05
N ASN A 146 20.54 9.66 16.57
CA ASN A 146 21.34 10.78 16.05
C ASN A 146 22.84 10.56 16.28
N TYR A 147 23.22 9.99 17.42
CA TYR A 147 24.60 9.61 17.71
C TYR A 147 25.10 8.59 16.68
N LEU A 148 24.33 7.53 16.41
CA LEU A 148 24.68 6.54 15.37
C LEU A 148 24.76 7.15 13.97
N MET A 149 23.89 8.12 13.66
CA MET A 149 23.96 8.87 12.41
C MET A 149 25.23 9.71 12.26
N SER A 150 25.84 10.12 13.39
CA SER A 150 27.10 10.86 13.45
C SER A 150 28.33 9.94 13.44
N THR A 151 28.22 8.71 13.94
CA THR A 151 29.28 7.68 13.83
C THR A 151 29.28 6.98 12.48
N GLU A 152 28.45 7.42 11.53
CA GLU A 152 28.24 6.83 10.19
C GLU A 152 27.66 5.41 10.18
N ASP A 153 27.19 4.91 11.33
CA ASP A 153 26.50 3.63 11.45
C ASP A 153 25.01 3.75 11.06
N ILE A 154 24.75 3.97 9.78
CA ILE A 154 23.43 4.33 9.26
C ILE A 154 22.42 3.18 9.44
N LEU A 155 22.83 1.92 9.22
CA LEU A 155 21.94 0.76 9.35
C LEU A 155 21.47 0.56 10.79
N SER A 156 22.39 0.71 11.76
CA SER A 156 22.08 0.73 13.19
C SER A 156 21.09 1.83 13.52
N ALA A 157 21.30 3.04 12.99
CA ALA A 157 20.37 4.15 13.21
C ALA A 157 18.95 3.86 12.69
N VAL A 158 18.83 3.27 11.49
CA VAL A 158 17.52 2.84 10.94
C VAL A 158 16.83 1.85 11.87
N SER A 159 17.57 0.88 12.43
CA SER A 159 17.03 -0.09 13.38
C SER A 159 16.52 0.59 14.65
N ILE A 160 17.31 1.50 15.24
CA ILE A 160 16.92 2.28 16.43
C ILE A 160 15.68 3.12 16.17
N TYR A 161 15.61 3.85 15.05
CA TYR A 161 14.42 4.63 14.72
C TYR A 161 13.21 3.75 14.47
N THR A 162 13.39 2.60 13.81
CA THR A 162 12.30 1.64 13.59
C THR A 162 11.76 1.09 14.90
N HIS A 163 12.64 0.83 15.87
CA HIS A 163 12.21 0.46 17.21
C HIS A 163 11.49 1.62 17.91
N GLY A 164 12.03 2.84 17.83
CA GLY A 164 11.39 4.04 18.37
C GLY A 164 9.99 4.31 17.80
N ILE A 165 9.78 4.04 16.51
CA ILE A 165 8.47 4.15 15.85
C ILE A 165 7.48 3.09 16.36
N LYS A 166 7.95 1.87 16.68
CA LYS A 166 7.08 0.84 17.27
C LYS A 166 6.57 1.24 18.66
N LEU A 167 7.43 1.85 19.46
CA LEU A 167 7.07 2.34 20.80
C LEU A 167 6.23 3.63 20.74
N PHE A 168 6.63 4.57 19.88
CA PHE A 168 6.05 5.91 19.78
C PHE A 168 5.63 6.23 18.33
N PRO A 169 4.53 5.62 17.83
CA PRO A 169 4.16 5.69 16.41
C PRO A 169 3.69 7.07 15.93
N LYS A 170 3.37 7.99 16.84
CA LYS A 170 2.87 9.35 16.53
C LYS A 170 3.97 10.41 16.49
N MET A 171 5.23 10.04 16.76
CA MET A 171 6.31 11.01 16.84
C MET A 171 6.93 11.29 15.46
N ALA A 172 6.55 12.42 14.85
CA ALA A 172 7.02 12.83 13.53
C ALA A 172 8.55 12.91 13.42
N ALA A 173 9.25 13.29 14.50
CA ALA A 173 10.70 13.42 14.52
C ALA A 173 11.42 12.09 14.23
N MET A 174 10.86 10.94 14.65
CA MET A 174 11.46 9.63 14.37
C MET A 174 11.41 9.29 12.89
N TYR A 175 10.25 9.49 12.25
CA TYR A 175 10.11 9.28 10.81
C TYR A 175 11.01 10.24 10.02
N ASN A 176 11.12 11.49 10.45
CA ASN A 176 11.95 12.48 9.78
C ASN A 176 13.46 12.18 9.91
N ASN A 177 13.91 11.59 11.03
CA ASN A 177 15.31 11.19 11.17
C ASN A 177 15.61 9.87 10.47
N ARG A 178 14.64 8.94 10.45
CA ARG A 178 14.76 7.68 9.68
C ARG A 178 14.80 7.93 8.18
N SER A 179 14.02 8.88 7.66
CA SER A 179 14.07 9.26 6.25
C SER A 179 15.44 9.82 5.84
N VAL A 180 16.11 10.59 6.71
CA VAL A 180 17.50 11.03 6.47
C VAL A 180 18.46 9.84 6.41
N ALA A 181 18.28 8.85 7.28
CA ALA A 181 19.07 7.62 7.22
C ALA A 181 18.84 6.87 5.89
N TYR A 182 17.60 6.78 5.43
CA TYR A 182 17.28 6.18 4.12
C TYR A 182 17.83 6.98 2.94
N ILE A 183 17.82 8.32 3.00
CA ILE A 183 18.48 9.19 2.00
C ILE A 183 19.96 8.86 1.91
N LYS A 184 20.65 8.68 3.04
CA LYS A 184 22.08 8.30 3.04
C LYS A 184 22.33 6.92 2.42
N ILE A 185 21.41 5.97 2.62
CA ILE A 185 21.45 4.63 2.00
C ILE A 185 21.04 4.67 0.51
N LYS A 186 20.54 5.82 0.01
CA LYS A 186 19.95 6.01 -1.33
C LYS A 186 18.66 5.22 -1.55
N ASN A 187 17.96 4.88 -0.46
CA ASN A 187 16.62 4.29 -0.54
C ASN A 187 15.57 5.41 -0.50
N TYR A 188 15.35 6.05 -1.65
CA TYR A 188 14.51 7.25 -1.74
C TYR A 188 13.01 6.96 -1.59
N GLU A 189 12.53 5.80 -2.02
CA GLU A 189 11.11 5.42 -1.92
C GLU A 189 10.66 5.27 -0.45
N GLU A 190 11.42 4.52 0.35
CA GLU A 190 11.13 4.37 1.79
C GLU A 190 11.31 5.70 2.54
N ALA A 191 12.30 6.51 2.14
CA ALA A 191 12.47 7.85 2.69
C ALA A 191 11.24 8.74 2.41
N LEU A 192 10.69 8.67 1.20
CA LEU A 192 9.50 9.43 0.79
C LEU A 192 8.29 9.00 1.62
N HIS A 193 8.09 7.70 1.81
CA HIS A 193 7.02 7.17 2.65
C HIS A 193 7.10 7.70 4.09
N ASP A 194 8.28 7.66 4.69
CA ASP A 194 8.51 8.18 6.04
C ASP A 194 8.23 9.67 6.15
N ILE A 195 8.65 10.48 5.17
CA ILE A 195 8.35 11.91 5.15
C ILE A 195 6.84 12.17 5.04
N HIS A 196 6.11 11.39 4.24
CA HIS A 196 4.65 11.48 4.18
C HIS A 196 4.01 11.17 5.54
N MET A 197 4.47 10.14 6.24
CA MET A 197 4.00 9.83 7.59
C MET A 197 4.35 10.95 8.58
N ALA A 198 5.57 11.49 8.52
CA ALA A 198 5.99 12.60 9.36
C ALA A 198 5.08 13.82 9.19
N LEU A 199 4.82 14.24 7.94
CA LEU A 199 3.92 15.36 7.63
C LEU A 199 2.49 15.10 8.09
N LYS A 200 1.99 13.87 7.97
CA LYS A 200 0.66 13.49 8.46
C LYS A 200 0.53 13.67 9.97
N PHE A 201 1.56 13.30 10.74
CA PHE A 201 1.56 13.47 12.21
C PHE A 201 1.81 14.91 12.67
N LEU A 202 2.29 15.79 11.77
CA LEU A 202 2.44 17.22 12.03
C LEU A 202 1.17 18.04 11.75
N LEU A 203 0.03 17.38 11.53
CA LEU A 203 -1.28 18.02 11.42
C LEU A 203 -2.01 17.97 12.78
N PRO A 204 -2.70 19.05 13.21
CA PRO A 204 -2.90 20.32 12.51
C PRO A 204 -1.65 21.21 12.46
N PRO A 205 -1.57 22.14 11.49
CA PRO A 205 -0.47 23.10 11.41
C PRO A 205 -0.49 24.06 12.61
N VAL A 206 0.59 24.09 13.39
CA VAL A 206 0.80 24.95 14.56
C VAL A 206 2.16 25.65 14.44
N ASN A 207 2.33 26.83 15.04
CA ASN A 207 3.61 27.55 14.98
C ASN A 207 4.78 26.73 15.57
N ASP A 208 4.55 25.96 16.64
CA ASP A 208 5.57 25.10 17.25
C ASP A 208 6.09 24.01 16.28
N ASN A 209 5.21 23.51 15.40
CA ASN A 209 5.54 22.47 14.43
C ASN A 209 5.96 23.04 13.06
N LEU A 210 5.96 24.37 12.90
CA LEU A 210 6.35 25.06 11.66
C LEU A 210 7.74 24.62 11.20
N ASN A 211 8.72 24.67 12.08
CA ASN A 211 10.11 24.30 11.77
C ASN A 211 10.23 22.83 11.33
N GLN A 212 9.50 21.92 11.98
CA GLN A 212 9.54 20.50 11.63
C GLN A 212 8.86 20.23 10.30
N ARG A 213 7.74 20.91 10.02
CA ARG A 213 7.04 20.81 8.74
C ARG A 213 7.92 21.31 7.61
N THR A 214 8.50 22.50 7.73
CA THR A 214 9.36 23.06 6.68
C THR A 214 10.59 22.19 6.42
N LYS A 215 11.22 21.64 7.47
CA LYS A 215 12.30 20.66 7.31
C LYS A 215 11.84 19.39 6.59
N SER A 216 10.64 18.91 6.90
CA SER A 216 10.08 17.71 6.28
C SER A 216 9.72 17.95 4.81
N THR A 217 9.11 19.09 4.46
CA THR A 217 8.78 19.46 3.07
C THR A 217 10.04 19.69 2.24
N MET A 218 11.07 20.34 2.81
CA MET A 218 12.37 20.51 2.14
C MET A 218 13.10 19.18 1.92
N ARG A 219 13.01 18.23 2.87
CA ARG A 219 13.55 16.88 2.66
C ARG A 219 12.74 16.12 1.60
N LYS A 220 11.42 16.31 1.57
CA LYS A 220 10.54 15.73 0.54
C LYS A 220 10.96 16.16 -0.86
N SER A 221 11.16 17.46 -1.08
CA SER A 221 11.58 17.98 -2.38
C SER A 221 12.94 17.41 -2.79
N TYR A 222 13.89 17.30 -1.87
CA TYR A 222 15.17 16.65 -2.14
C TYR A 222 15.02 15.19 -2.57
N ILE A 223 14.16 14.42 -1.89
CA ILE A 223 13.88 13.03 -2.24
C ILE A 223 13.24 12.94 -3.63
N LEU A 224 12.26 13.80 -3.93
CA LEU A 224 11.59 13.84 -5.23
C LEU A 224 12.56 14.21 -6.37
N PHE A 225 13.46 15.15 -6.12
CA PHE A 225 14.54 15.48 -7.04
C PHE A 225 15.44 14.27 -7.32
N LYS A 226 15.80 13.49 -6.28
CA LYS A 226 16.58 12.25 -6.46
C LYS A 226 15.81 11.12 -7.16
N LEU A 227 14.48 11.17 -7.15
CA LEU A 227 13.60 10.28 -7.91
C LEU A 227 13.28 10.82 -9.31
N ASP A 228 13.99 11.85 -9.78
CA ASP A 228 13.82 12.44 -11.12
C ASP A 228 12.46 13.12 -11.33
N ARG A 229 11.80 13.52 -10.23
CA ARG A 229 10.51 14.22 -10.25
C ARG A 229 10.69 15.70 -9.94
N ILE A 230 11.40 16.40 -10.84
CA ILE A 230 11.83 17.79 -10.64
C ILE A 230 10.64 18.73 -10.48
N LYS A 231 9.61 18.61 -11.34
CA LYS A 231 8.40 19.46 -11.28
C LYS A 231 7.68 19.34 -9.92
N ASP A 232 7.59 18.12 -9.38
CA ASP A 232 7.00 17.89 -8.05
C ASP A 232 7.89 18.44 -6.93
N ALA A 233 9.22 18.35 -7.07
CA ALA A 233 10.16 18.91 -6.10
C ALA A 233 10.05 20.45 -6.01
N ILE A 234 9.90 21.15 -7.14
CA ILE A 234 9.70 22.60 -7.18
C ILE A 234 8.40 22.98 -6.46
N ASN A 235 7.30 22.28 -6.74
CA ASN A 235 6.01 22.52 -6.06
C ASN A 235 6.12 22.39 -4.53
N GLU A 236 6.84 21.38 -4.04
CA GLU A 236 7.06 21.20 -2.60
C GLU A 236 7.98 22.27 -1.99
N LEU A 237 8.97 22.76 -2.73
CA LEU A 237 9.79 23.90 -2.29
C LEU A 237 9.01 25.22 -2.27
N ASP A 238 8.10 25.44 -3.22
CA ASP A 238 7.21 26.60 -3.19
C ASP A 238 6.33 26.58 -1.94
N VAL A 239 5.85 25.40 -1.53
CA VAL A 239 5.15 25.23 -0.25
C VAL A 239 6.08 25.56 0.91
N ALA A 240 7.32 25.07 0.90
CA ALA A 240 8.30 25.34 1.95
C ALA A 240 8.66 26.84 2.07
N SER A 241 8.80 27.55 0.95
CA SER A 241 9.05 29.00 0.88
C SER A 241 7.90 29.80 1.46
N LYS A 242 6.64 29.38 1.20
CA LYS A 242 5.45 29.99 1.84
C LYS A 242 5.42 29.78 3.35
N LEU A 243 5.96 28.68 3.86
CA LEU A 243 6.04 28.41 5.30
C LEU A 243 7.12 29.24 6.00
N MET A 244 8.29 29.38 5.37
CA MET A 244 9.40 30.18 5.89
C MET A 244 10.02 31.03 4.76
N PRO A 245 9.49 32.24 4.51
CA PRO A 245 9.97 33.12 3.44
C PRO A 245 11.41 33.59 3.65
N ASP A 246 11.84 33.74 4.90
CA ASP A 246 13.15 34.31 5.26
C ASP A 246 14.32 33.31 5.13
N ASN A 247 14.04 32.05 4.77
CA ASN A 247 15.08 31.03 4.69
C ASN A 247 15.81 31.05 3.33
N VAL A 248 17.04 31.57 3.36
CA VAL A 248 17.95 31.65 2.21
C VAL A 248 18.21 30.28 1.58
N GLU A 249 18.33 29.20 2.37
CA GLU A 249 18.62 27.85 1.86
C GLU A 249 17.52 27.34 0.94
N ILE A 250 16.25 27.62 1.28
CA ILE A 250 15.08 27.19 0.50
C ILE A 250 15.05 27.98 -0.80
N ALA A 251 15.29 29.29 -0.74
CA ALA A 251 15.30 30.15 -1.92
C ALA A 251 16.39 29.74 -2.92
N SER A 252 17.62 29.52 -2.44
CA SER A 252 18.72 29.07 -3.30
C SER A 252 18.46 27.70 -3.92
N TYR A 253 17.88 26.77 -3.14
CA TYR A 253 17.60 25.43 -3.68
C TYR A 253 16.49 25.46 -4.72
N LEU A 254 15.47 26.30 -4.51
CA LEU A 254 14.37 26.50 -5.45
C LEU A 254 14.85 27.12 -6.76
N GLU A 255 15.73 28.11 -6.71
CA GLU A 255 16.36 28.71 -7.89
C GLU A 255 17.14 27.66 -8.69
N SER A 256 18.00 26.89 -8.02
CA SER A 256 18.79 25.85 -8.68
C SER A 256 17.95 24.76 -9.35
N LEU A 257 16.78 24.40 -8.78
CA LEU A 257 15.89 23.41 -9.40
C LEU A 257 15.11 23.98 -10.59
N LYS A 258 14.84 25.29 -10.61
CA LYS A 258 14.19 25.94 -11.75
C LYS A 258 15.13 26.02 -12.94
N GLU A 259 16.38 26.41 -12.72
CA GLU A 259 17.42 26.41 -13.75
C GLU A 259 17.56 25.02 -14.41
N LEU A 260 17.64 23.96 -13.60
CA LEU A 260 17.67 22.58 -14.11
C LEU A 260 16.42 22.21 -14.93
N SER A 261 15.24 22.65 -14.50
CA SER A 261 14.00 22.39 -15.24
C SER A 261 13.95 23.11 -16.59
N ASP A 262 14.51 24.32 -16.66
CA ASP A 262 14.56 25.11 -17.91
C ASP A 262 15.58 24.51 -18.89
N GLU A 263 16.69 23.95 -18.38
CA GLU A 263 17.69 23.22 -19.18
C GLU A 263 17.08 21.97 -19.84
N ASP A 264 16.33 21.15 -19.09
CA ASP A 264 15.69 19.95 -19.63
C ASP A 264 14.68 20.28 -20.74
N GLU A 265 13.87 21.33 -20.58
CA GLU A 265 12.89 21.76 -21.60
C GLU A 265 13.58 22.27 -22.87
N SER A 266 14.75 22.89 -22.76
CA SER A 266 15.52 23.36 -23.92
C SER A 266 16.13 22.23 -24.76
N LEU A 267 16.41 21.07 -24.17
CA LEU A 267 16.94 19.90 -24.88
C LEU A 267 15.87 19.26 -25.76
N ASP A 268 14.63 19.17 -25.27
CA ASP A 268 13.50 18.58 -26.00
C ASP A 268 13.09 19.40 -27.25
N GLU A 269 13.40 20.69 -27.33
CA GLU A 269 13.12 21.53 -28.51
C GLU A 269 14.18 21.42 -29.62
N SER A 270 15.30 20.73 -29.36
CA SER A 270 16.47 20.69 -30.26
C SER A 270 16.63 19.39 -31.09
N ASP A 271 15.76 18.40 -30.90
CA ASP A 271 15.70 17.11 -31.62
C ASP A 271 14.52 17.00 -32.60
#